data_AF-G8YSU4-F1
#
_entry.id   AF-G8YSU4-F1
#
_cell.length_a   1.000
_cell.length_b   1.000
_cell.length_c   1.000
_cell.angle_alpha   90.00
_cell.angle_beta   90.00
_cell.angle_gamma   90.00
#
_symmetry.space_group_name_H-M   'P 1'
#
loop_
_entity.id
_entity.type
_entity.pdbx_description
1 polymer ?
#
loop_
_entity_poly.entity_id
_entity_poly.type
_entity_poly.pdbx_seq_one_letter_code
_entity_poly.pdbx_strand_id
1 'polypeptide(L)'
;MMVKVNKSLSRSRSGCYECRRRRKKCDESRPKCGLCVKRDSKCSWPSNVNEIKNKRKAPSFKIVIQKPDEWKSQNLTVQEETMSSSRDSFIKKRSNSNRLDPEVSHVTDIPGDLAASSRFDKRSTTSPLYGAINNDLNFSLSPTLRSQVASIESPLRLNNLTDRLYLTSTEDHVITNTPQASETVSNYFDNIDDFLSLEATFPNTGTKVTSSSDSSFFYPLYDSLGDPFPAVLTLAEKSYFMCYCTCVAPAMSVTALEKNSFLNVLVPMALKEEAILYGIIAWGCIFMGNRLDVKSLNSEASRLIKKSIRQAHIKSIKENKGFLAILSCYIILTGIEISIGDTDIWYKYLLNCYYIIENMGGIVALKDYSVEGKFLAENFVYYDILASQSNENGTYYAVSQYYDLFYKNFGFIESLQGCIWPLILILGDTINLVVEAKEIFGDSFVCGQNVDDANEILLASTNLEIQVKNARPLMSQDMVFSEKDDIENHLMIFELYQLTIELYIRQAVRRYPPVIPENQILVYKIIERLDILIETSVKSLLCFPILIAGLNSVSKRDKEKIGYHIDKLVMQYEFNNIFKVRMILEEVWKLNFDGSLCMNWFQVTKSFGWRLNMGR
;
A
#
# COMPACT_ATOMS: atom_id res chain seq x y z
N MET A 1 -45.23 -52.97 -6.42
CA MET A 1 -45.59 -51.67 -7.03
C MET A 1 -44.36 -50.76 -7.02
N MET A 2 -44.00 -50.14 -8.13
CA MET A 2 -42.90 -49.16 -8.20
C MET A 2 -43.38 -47.79 -7.72
N VAL A 3 -42.72 -47.21 -6.72
CA VAL A 3 -42.96 -45.83 -6.27
C VAL A 3 -42.03 -44.89 -7.04
N LYS A 4 -42.59 -43.87 -7.70
CA LYS A 4 -41.84 -42.91 -8.52
C LYS A 4 -41.02 -41.96 -7.64
N VAL A 5 -39.71 -41.94 -7.83
CA VAL A 5 -38.83 -40.89 -7.27
C VAL A 5 -39.08 -39.58 -8.01
N ASN A 6 -39.50 -38.54 -7.28
CA ASN A 6 -39.72 -37.21 -7.83
C ASN A 6 -38.37 -36.51 -8.06
N LYS A 7 -37.90 -36.51 -9.31
CA LYS A 7 -36.62 -35.89 -9.69
C LYS A 7 -36.73 -34.37 -9.56
N SER A 8 -36.03 -33.78 -8.59
CA SER A 8 -36.01 -32.32 -8.39
C SER A 8 -35.47 -31.62 -9.65
N LEU A 9 -36.17 -30.59 -10.11
CA LEU A 9 -35.85 -29.94 -11.39
C LEU A 9 -34.57 -29.11 -11.29
N SER A 10 -33.47 -29.67 -11.80
CA SER A 10 -32.27 -28.92 -12.13
C SER A 10 -32.61 -27.72 -13.04
N ARG A 11 -32.21 -26.52 -12.62
CA ARG A 11 -32.36 -25.28 -13.38
C ARG A 11 -31.32 -25.29 -14.50
N SER A 12 -31.75 -25.28 -15.77
CA SER A 12 -30.79 -25.28 -16.89
C SER A 12 -30.01 -23.95 -16.94
N ARG A 13 -28.68 -24.06 -16.99
CA ARG A 13 -27.75 -22.92 -16.92
C ARG A 13 -27.52 -22.26 -18.29
N SER A 14 -28.09 -22.84 -19.34
CA SER A 14 -27.91 -22.51 -20.77
C SER A 14 -29.12 -21.82 -21.41
N GLY A 15 -30.28 -21.77 -20.75
CA GLY A 15 -31.51 -21.14 -21.27
C GLY A 15 -31.37 -19.64 -21.65
N CYS A 16 -32.27 -19.15 -22.52
CA CYS A 16 -32.25 -17.76 -22.99
C CYS A 16 -32.58 -16.73 -21.88
N TYR A 17 -32.18 -15.48 -22.05
CA TYR A 17 -32.38 -14.42 -21.05
C TYR A 17 -33.85 -14.25 -20.66
N GLU A 18 -34.78 -14.31 -21.62
CA GLU A 18 -36.20 -14.08 -21.34
C GLU A 18 -36.85 -15.26 -20.57
N CYS A 19 -36.40 -16.49 -20.80
CA CYS A 19 -36.82 -17.64 -19.98
C CYS A 19 -36.23 -17.58 -18.56
N ARG A 20 -34.95 -17.14 -18.40
CA ARG A 20 -34.33 -16.90 -17.09
C ARG A 20 -35.10 -15.83 -16.31
N ARG A 21 -35.36 -14.67 -16.94
CA ARG A 21 -36.10 -13.54 -16.36
C ARG A 21 -37.50 -13.95 -15.88
N ARG A 22 -38.22 -14.73 -16.70
CA ARG A 22 -39.56 -15.27 -16.37
C ARG A 22 -39.54 -16.47 -15.43
N ARG A 23 -38.36 -16.95 -15.00
CA ARG A 23 -38.16 -18.16 -14.16
C ARG A 23 -38.88 -19.41 -14.72
N LYS A 24 -38.87 -19.59 -16.05
CA LYS A 24 -39.42 -20.78 -16.73
C LYS A 24 -38.30 -21.61 -17.37
N LYS A 25 -38.46 -22.93 -17.41
CA LYS A 25 -37.48 -23.85 -18.01
C LYS A 25 -37.41 -23.62 -19.52
N CYS A 26 -36.24 -23.27 -20.04
CA CYS A 26 -36.01 -23.12 -21.47
C CYS A 26 -35.87 -24.49 -22.14
N ASP A 27 -36.33 -24.62 -23.37
CA ASP A 27 -36.16 -25.79 -24.25
C ASP A 27 -34.88 -25.72 -25.11
N GLU A 28 -34.15 -24.61 -25.03
CA GLU A 28 -32.78 -24.43 -25.56
C GLU A 28 -32.61 -24.54 -27.08
N SER A 29 -33.72 -24.62 -27.82
CA SER A 29 -33.77 -24.49 -29.27
C SER A 29 -33.31 -23.10 -29.74
N ARG A 30 -32.43 -23.09 -30.75
CA ARG A 30 -31.88 -21.88 -31.41
C ARG A 30 -32.43 -21.81 -32.84
N PRO A 31 -32.63 -20.59 -33.41
CA PRO A 31 -32.27 -19.28 -32.88
C PRO A 31 -33.25 -18.74 -31.81
N LYS A 32 -34.53 -19.12 -31.83
CA LYS A 32 -35.53 -18.75 -30.81
C LYS A 32 -36.01 -19.99 -30.07
N CYS A 33 -36.09 -19.94 -28.74
CA CYS A 33 -36.64 -21.04 -27.95
C CYS A 33 -38.16 -21.15 -28.13
N GLY A 34 -38.73 -22.36 -28.08
CA GLY A 34 -40.14 -22.62 -28.37
C GLY A 34 -41.12 -21.89 -27.44
N LEU A 35 -40.70 -21.61 -26.20
CA LEU A 35 -41.47 -20.77 -25.26
C LEU A 35 -41.49 -19.28 -25.62
N CYS A 36 -40.46 -18.77 -26.29
CA CYS A 36 -40.44 -17.40 -26.81
C CYS A 36 -41.20 -17.31 -28.15
N VAL A 37 -41.13 -18.33 -29.00
CA VAL A 37 -41.91 -18.41 -30.24
C VAL A 37 -43.41 -18.42 -29.94
N LYS A 38 -43.89 -19.31 -29.05
CA LYS A 38 -45.31 -19.39 -28.66
C LYS A 38 -45.88 -18.15 -27.95
N ARG A 39 -45.04 -17.18 -27.59
CA ARG A 39 -45.41 -15.95 -26.88
C ARG A 39 -44.93 -14.68 -27.60
N ASP A 40 -44.56 -14.81 -28.87
CA ASP A 40 -43.94 -13.77 -29.70
C ASP A 40 -43.00 -12.80 -28.94
N SER A 41 -42.09 -13.39 -28.15
CA SER A 41 -41.23 -12.67 -27.22
C SER A 41 -39.80 -12.59 -27.77
N LYS A 42 -39.14 -11.42 -27.61
CA LYS A 42 -37.72 -11.24 -27.98
C LYS A 42 -36.85 -12.28 -27.25
N CYS A 43 -36.25 -13.19 -28.00
CA CYS A 43 -35.39 -14.26 -27.48
C CYS A 43 -33.93 -13.89 -27.70
N SER A 44 -33.22 -13.53 -26.65
CA SER A 44 -31.77 -13.27 -26.65
C SER A 44 -31.03 -14.32 -25.82
N TRP A 45 -29.83 -14.68 -26.26
CA TRP A 45 -28.93 -15.62 -25.59
C TRP A 45 -27.71 -14.86 -25.03
N PRO A 46 -27.10 -15.32 -23.93
CA PRO A 46 -25.81 -14.79 -23.49
C PRO A 46 -24.75 -15.03 -24.57
N SER A 47 -24.03 -13.97 -24.94
CA SER A 47 -23.13 -13.94 -26.08
C SER A 47 -21.77 -14.59 -25.81
N ASN A 48 -21.41 -14.84 -24.56
CA ASN A 48 -20.13 -15.46 -24.20
C ASN A 48 -20.27 -16.49 -23.07
N VAL A 49 -19.56 -17.63 -23.21
CA VAL A 49 -19.62 -18.76 -22.25
C VAL A 49 -18.82 -18.47 -20.97
N ASN A 50 -17.98 -17.43 -20.98
CA ASN A 50 -17.08 -17.10 -19.88
C ASN A 50 -17.75 -16.32 -18.72
N GLU A 51 -18.86 -15.61 -18.95
CA GLU A 51 -19.62 -14.91 -17.87
C GLU A 51 -20.16 -15.85 -16.77
N ILE A 52 -20.26 -17.16 -17.05
CA ILE A 52 -20.80 -18.16 -16.11
C ILE A 52 -19.70 -18.77 -15.22
N LYS A 53 -18.41 -18.55 -15.52
CA LYS A 53 -17.28 -19.12 -14.77
C LYS A 53 -16.77 -18.21 -13.64
N ASN A 54 -16.68 -16.90 -13.84
CA ASN A 54 -15.96 -15.97 -12.95
C ASN A 54 -16.75 -15.53 -11.69
N LYS A 55 -17.75 -16.30 -11.23
CA LYS A 55 -18.46 -16.02 -9.96
C LYS A 55 -18.39 -17.14 -8.91
N ARG A 56 -17.70 -18.25 -9.17
CA ARG A 56 -17.53 -19.36 -8.19
C ARG A 56 -16.26 -20.18 -8.39
N LYS A 57 -15.11 -19.64 -7.96
CA LYS A 57 -13.99 -20.43 -7.43
C LYS A 57 -13.27 -19.62 -6.34
N ALA A 58 -13.38 -20.05 -5.09
CA ALA A 58 -12.29 -19.85 -4.15
C ALA A 58 -11.11 -20.74 -4.61
N PRO A 59 -9.85 -20.33 -4.41
CA PRO A 59 -8.70 -21.09 -4.88
C PRO A 59 -8.52 -22.38 -4.06
N SER A 60 -8.92 -23.51 -4.63
CA SER A 60 -8.63 -24.84 -4.09
C SER A 60 -7.30 -25.34 -4.66
N PHE A 61 -6.20 -25.11 -3.93
CA PHE A 61 -4.89 -25.64 -4.31
C PHE A 61 -4.84 -27.17 -4.14
N LYS A 62 -4.42 -27.87 -5.20
CA LYS A 62 -3.88 -29.24 -5.10
C LYS A 62 -2.37 -29.17 -5.31
N ILE A 63 -1.62 -29.37 -4.25
CA ILE A 63 -0.16 -29.47 -4.33
C ILE A 63 0.17 -30.85 -4.92
N VAL A 64 0.85 -30.87 -6.07
CA VAL A 64 1.52 -32.07 -6.58
C VAL A 64 2.99 -31.95 -6.21
N ILE A 65 3.41 -32.67 -5.17
CA ILE A 65 4.82 -32.73 -4.79
C ILE A 65 5.52 -33.70 -5.75
N GLN A 66 6.24 -33.16 -6.74
CA GLN A 66 7.31 -33.91 -7.39
C GLN A 66 8.59 -33.75 -6.56
N LYS A 67 9.26 -34.87 -6.27
CA LYS A 67 10.57 -34.84 -5.61
C LYS A 67 11.62 -34.31 -6.60
N PRO A 68 12.64 -33.55 -6.15
CA PRO A 68 13.73 -33.15 -7.05
C PRO A 68 14.59 -34.36 -7.41
N ASP A 69 14.77 -34.62 -8.71
CA ASP A 69 15.80 -35.54 -9.19
C ASP A 69 17.19 -34.87 -9.13
N GLU A 70 18.21 -35.67 -8.86
CA GLU A 70 19.59 -35.23 -8.64
C GLU A 70 20.24 -34.67 -9.92
N TRP A 71 20.45 -33.34 -9.99
CA TRP A 71 21.26 -32.76 -11.06
C TRP A 71 22.76 -32.92 -10.76
N LYS A 72 23.40 -33.87 -11.45
CA LYS A 72 24.84 -34.12 -11.33
C LYS A 72 25.65 -33.00 -11.99
N SER A 73 26.59 -32.43 -11.25
CA SER A 73 27.59 -31.50 -11.77
C SER A 73 28.41 -32.13 -12.89
N GLN A 74 28.44 -31.52 -14.07
CA GLN A 74 29.45 -31.79 -15.10
C GLN A 74 30.39 -30.59 -15.21
N ASN A 75 31.68 -30.85 -15.02
CA ASN A 75 32.73 -29.85 -15.14
C ASN A 75 32.91 -29.43 -16.60
N LEU A 76 33.01 -28.13 -16.84
CA LEU A 76 33.52 -27.57 -18.09
C LEU A 76 34.82 -26.83 -17.80
N THR A 77 35.92 -27.51 -18.13
CA THR A 77 37.28 -27.00 -18.03
C THR A 77 37.48 -25.86 -19.02
N VAL A 78 37.82 -24.67 -18.54
CA VAL A 78 38.28 -23.57 -19.42
C VAL A 78 39.74 -23.85 -19.76
N GLN A 79 40.04 -24.00 -21.05
CA GLN A 79 41.43 -23.97 -21.54
C GLN A 79 41.82 -22.53 -21.81
N GLU A 80 42.97 -22.11 -21.27
CA GLU A 80 43.64 -20.87 -21.63
C GLU A 80 44.33 -21.05 -23.00
N GLU A 81 44.08 -20.16 -23.95
CA GLU A 81 44.98 -19.96 -25.08
C GLU A 81 45.48 -18.50 -25.11
N THR A 82 46.80 -18.36 -24.95
CA THR A 82 47.56 -17.13 -25.09
C THR A 82 47.90 -16.83 -26.54
N MET A 83 47.96 -15.55 -26.92
CA MET A 83 48.93 -14.89 -27.84
C MET A 83 48.29 -13.61 -28.43
N SER A 84 48.95 -12.52 -28.83
CA SER A 84 50.24 -11.88 -28.53
C SER A 84 50.39 -10.71 -29.53
N SER A 85 50.66 -9.49 -29.05
CA SER A 85 51.37 -8.37 -29.72
C SER A 85 51.36 -8.18 -31.26
N SER A 86 50.93 -6.99 -31.71
CA SER A 86 51.65 -6.02 -32.59
C SER A 86 50.85 -4.69 -32.60
N ARG A 87 51.39 -3.49 -32.34
CA ARG A 87 52.30 -2.65 -33.16
C ARG A 87 51.75 -2.39 -34.58
N ASP A 88 51.67 -1.17 -35.11
CA ASP A 88 52.30 0.11 -34.74
C ASP A 88 51.48 1.37 -35.11
N SER A 89 51.97 2.54 -34.67
CA SER A 89 51.34 3.88 -34.75
C SER A 89 51.71 4.72 -35.98
N PHE A 90 50.78 5.58 -36.45
CA PHE A 90 51.03 6.88 -37.11
C PHE A 90 49.76 7.76 -36.96
N ILE A 91 49.70 9.10 -36.86
CA ILE A 91 50.52 10.22 -36.36
C ILE A 91 49.75 11.52 -36.76
N LYS A 92 49.62 12.48 -35.82
CA LYS A 92 49.36 13.94 -35.98
C LYS A 92 48.05 14.49 -36.63
N LYS A 93 47.27 15.14 -35.75
CA LYS A 93 46.93 16.59 -35.70
C LYS A 93 46.70 17.35 -37.03
N ARG A 94 45.53 18.02 -37.11
CA ARG A 94 45.47 19.47 -37.37
C ARG A 94 44.22 20.12 -36.73
N SER A 95 44.27 21.45 -36.61
CA SER A 95 43.39 22.30 -35.80
C SER A 95 42.77 23.44 -36.63
N ASN A 96 41.92 24.24 -35.97
CA ASN A 96 41.26 25.48 -36.44
C ASN A 96 40.08 25.24 -37.39
N SER A 97 38.82 25.52 -37.01
CA SER A 97 38.17 26.80 -36.61
C SER A 97 37.80 27.69 -37.80
N ASN A 98 36.51 27.98 -37.94
CA ASN A 98 36.00 29.36 -37.98
C ASN A 98 34.47 29.38 -37.79
N ARG A 99 33.98 30.41 -37.10
CA ARG A 99 32.56 30.84 -37.09
C ARG A 99 32.32 31.73 -38.32
N LEU A 100 31.06 31.88 -38.74
CA LEU A 100 30.34 33.16 -38.84
C LEU A 100 28.98 32.99 -39.55
N ASP A 101 27.90 33.13 -38.77
CA ASP A 101 26.65 33.79 -39.17
C ASP A 101 26.88 35.33 -39.14
N PRO A 102 25.98 36.24 -39.61
CA PRO A 102 24.54 36.06 -39.85
C PRO A 102 23.95 36.77 -41.10
N GLU A 103 22.63 36.66 -41.31
CA GLU A 103 21.79 37.85 -41.59
C GLU A 103 20.28 37.61 -41.33
N VAL A 104 19.53 38.72 -41.17
CA VAL A 104 18.12 38.77 -40.75
C VAL A 104 17.32 39.61 -41.74
N SER A 105 16.07 39.22 -42.05
CA SER A 105 15.08 40.18 -42.55
C SER A 105 13.64 39.80 -42.14
N HIS A 106 12.76 40.80 -42.18
CA HIS A 106 11.51 40.92 -41.42
C HIS A 106 10.27 40.91 -42.34
N VAL A 107 9.13 40.38 -41.84
CA VAL A 107 7.76 40.99 -41.97
C VAL A 107 7.15 40.92 -43.42
N THR A 108 5.83 40.88 -43.72
CA THR A 108 4.54 41.17 -43.04
C THR A 108 3.38 40.26 -43.55
N ASP A 109 2.24 40.33 -42.85
CA ASP A 109 0.84 40.33 -43.34
C ASP A 109 0.05 39.10 -43.83
N ILE A 110 -1.19 39.10 -43.33
CA ILE A 110 -2.38 38.32 -43.67
C ILE A 110 -3.36 39.26 -44.39
N PRO A 111 -4.18 38.78 -45.35
CA PRO A 111 -5.53 39.33 -45.56
C PRO A 111 -6.60 38.30 -45.17
N GLY A 112 -7.66 38.77 -44.51
CA GLY A 112 -8.76 37.94 -44.03
C GLY A 112 -10.06 38.06 -44.85
N ASP A 113 -11.14 37.64 -44.19
CA ASP A 113 -12.57 37.78 -44.55
C ASP A 113 -13.12 37.01 -45.76
N LEU A 114 -14.08 36.12 -45.47
CA LEU A 114 -15.49 36.45 -45.69
C LEU A 114 -16.41 35.58 -44.83
N ALA A 115 -17.46 36.20 -44.26
CA ALA A 115 -18.44 35.56 -43.39
C ALA A 115 -19.73 35.20 -44.14
N ALA A 116 -20.51 34.24 -43.60
CA ALA A 116 -21.87 34.49 -43.05
C ALA A 116 -22.83 33.27 -43.12
N SER A 117 -23.77 33.26 -42.15
CA SER A 117 -25.10 32.62 -42.19
C SER A 117 -25.18 31.06 -42.20
N SER A 118 -25.47 30.39 -41.08
CA SER A 118 -26.82 30.16 -40.44
C SER A 118 -27.54 28.89 -40.96
N ARG A 119 -28.37 28.12 -40.21
CA ARG A 119 -29.09 28.34 -38.93
C ARG A 119 -29.71 27.00 -38.40
N PHE A 120 -29.91 26.87 -37.08
CA PHE A 120 -30.88 25.99 -36.36
C PHE A 120 -30.74 24.42 -36.46
N ASP A 121 -31.11 23.60 -35.45
CA ASP A 121 -31.63 23.88 -34.08
C ASP A 121 -31.27 22.82 -32.99
N LYS A 122 -31.65 23.13 -31.74
CA LYS A 122 -31.26 22.57 -30.43
C LYS A 122 -31.85 21.21 -30.01
N ARG A 123 -31.16 20.56 -29.05
CA ARG A 123 -31.60 20.29 -27.63
C ARG A 123 -30.43 19.59 -26.88
N SER A 124 -29.72 20.17 -25.90
CA SER A 124 -30.09 20.46 -24.49
C SER A 124 -30.61 19.21 -23.75
N THR A 125 -30.06 18.73 -22.63
CA THR A 125 -29.69 19.37 -21.33
C THR A 125 -28.81 18.37 -20.52
N THR A 126 -28.04 18.66 -19.45
CA THR A 126 -27.50 19.87 -18.75
C THR A 126 -26.40 19.41 -17.76
N SER A 127 -25.51 20.30 -17.31
CA SER A 127 -24.69 20.11 -16.08
C SER A 127 -24.44 21.48 -15.41
N PRO A 128 -24.39 21.62 -14.06
CA PRO A 128 -24.35 22.93 -13.40
C PRO A 128 -22.92 23.49 -13.22
N LEU A 129 -22.78 24.80 -13.40
CA LEU A 129 -21.63 25.62 -13.01
C LEU A 129 -21.85 26.25 -11.63
N TYR A 130 -20.78 26.34 -10.84
CA TYR A 130 -20.54 27.35 -9.80
C TYR A 130 -19.01 27.58 -9.78
N GLY A 131 -18.47 28.77 -9.55
CA GLY A 131 -19.10 30.04 -9.19
C GLY A 131 -18.14 30.82 -8.28
N ALA A 132 -17.21 31.58 -8.88
CA ALA A 132 -16.15 32.25 -8.13
C ALA A 132 -16.67 33.44 -7.31
N ILE A 133 -16.21 33.55 -6.07
CA ILE A 133 -16.45 34.71 -5.19
C ILE A 133 -15.12 35.09 -4.53
N ASN A 134 -14.57 36.24 -4.92
CA ASN A 134 -13.58 36.95 -4.12
C ASN A 134 -14.26 37.55 -2.89
N ASN A 135 -13.56 37.63 -1.75
CA ASN A 135 -13.73 38.71 -0.79
C ASN A 135 -12.49 38.85 0.08
N ASP A 136 -11.85 40.02 -0.01
CA ASP A 136 -10.88 40.48 0.98
C ASP A 136 -11.57 40.75 2.33
N LEU A 137 -10.98 40.33 3.45
CA LEU A 137 -11.24 40.92 4.76
C LEU A 137 -10.03 40.72 5.67
N ASN A 138 -9.29 41.81 5.93
CA ASN A 138 -8.20 41.85 6.91
C ASN A 138 -8.76 41.75 8.34
N PHE A 139 -8.17 40.91 9.18
CA PHE A 139 -8.19 41.12 10.64
C PHE A 139 -6.82 40.82 11.27
N SER A 140 -6.45 41.64 12.24
CA SER A 140 -5.16 41.70 12.93
C SER A 140 -5.21 41.00 14.30
N LEU A 141 -4.04 40.82 14.95
CA LEU A 141 -3.70 40.25 16.27
C LEU A 141 -3.08 38.82 16.19
N SER A 142 -2.07 38.42 16.96
CA SER A 142 -1.06 39.10 17.81
C SER A 142 0.04 38.07 18.17
N PRO A 143 1.35 38.41 18.26
CA PRO A 143 2.41 37.39 18.31
C PRO A 143 2.95 37.08 19.72
N THR A 144 2.64 35.91 20.29
CA THR A 144 3.43 35.33 21.42
C THR A 144 3.18 33.83 21.63
N LEU A 145 4.12 32.97 21.20
CA LEU A 145 4.49 31.66 21.78
C LEU A 145 5.52 30.94 20.88
N ARG A 146 6.78 31.39 20.89
CA ARG A 146 7.86 30.82 20.03
C ARG A 146 9.19 30.63 20.78
N SER A 147 9.18 30.23 22.06
CA SER A 147 10.42 30.17 22.86
C SER A 147 10.50 29.09 23.96
N GLN A 148 9.86 27.92 23.82
CA GLN A 148 9.96 26.84 24.82
C GLN A 148 10.19 25.41 24.27
N VAL A 149 10.60 25.24 23.00
CA VAL A 149 10.89 23.90 22.41
C VAL A 149 12.37 23.76 21.97
N ALA A 150 13.20 24.80 22.13
CA ALA A 150 14.61 24.77 21.74
C ALA A 150 15.54 24.40 22.91
N SER A 151 15.59 23.11 23.29
CA SER A 151 16.65 22.59 24.20
C SER A 151 16.79 21.06 24.31
N ILE A 152 16.38 20.26 23.31
CA ILE A 152 16.84 18.86 23.18
C ILE A 152 17.20 18.55 21.71
N GLU A 153 18.31 19.10 21.24
CA GLU A 153 18.97 18.64 20.00
C GLU A 153 20.45 18.33 20.26
N SER A 154 20.83 17.07 20.09
CA SER A 154 22.21 16.61 19.99
C SER A 154 22.23 15.22 19.36
N PRO A 155 22.46 15.08 18.04
CA PRO A 155 22.49 13.79 17.38
C PRO A 155 23.81 13.08 17.69
N LEU A 156 23.77 12.03 18.52
CA LEU A 156 24.89 11.10 18.66
C LEU A 156 24.91 10.14 17.47
N ARG A 157 26.09 9.99 16.86
CA ARG A 157 26.33 9.15 15.69
C ARG A 157 26.05 7.69 16.00
N LEU A 158 25.43 6.97 15.05
CA LEU A 158 25.47 5.52 15.03
C LEU A 158 26.11 5.01 13.73
N ASN A 159 27.26 4.37 13.88
CA ASN A 159 27.82 3.47 12.87
C ASN A 159 27.17 2.10 13.06
N ASN A 160 26.95 1.38 11.95
CA ASN A 160 26.80 -0.08 11.81
C ASN A 160 26.61 -0.93 13.08
N LEU A 161 25.55 -1.76 13.11
CA LEU A 161 25.71 -3.20 12.87
C LEU A 161 24.36 -3.93 12.82
N THR A 162 24.16 -4.71 11.75
CA THR A 162 23.16 -5.77 11.64
C THR A 162 23.45 -6.87 12.66
N ASP A 163 22.48 -7.26 13.51
CA ASP A 163 22.27 -8.70 13.79
C ASP A 163 20.91 -9.07 14.45
N ARG A 164 20.31 -10.13 13.90
CA ARG A 164 19.31 -11.08 14.47
C ARG A 164 17.90 -10.64 14.88
N LEU A 165 16.94 -11.09 14.07
CA LEU A 165 15.76 -11.84 14.53
C LEU A 165 15.63 -13.13 13.72
N TYR A 166 15.92 -14.28 14.35
CA TYR A 166 15.59 -15.61 13.82
C TYR A 166 15.01 -16.43 14.98
N LEU A 167 13.77 -16.89 14.82
CA LEU A 167 13.20 -17.97 15.61
C LEU A 167 13.02 -19.17 14.68
N THR A 168 14.01 -20.06 14.70
CA THR A 168 13.94 -21.38 14.07
C THR A 168 13.78 -22.42 15.17
N SER A 169 12.67 -23.15 15.18
CA SER A 169 12.53 -24.43 15.87
C SER A 169 12.37 -25.52 14.81
N THR A 170 13.45 -26.24 14.54
CA THR A 170 13.43 -27.50 13.79
C THR A 170 13.14 -28.64 14.76
N GLU A 171 12.08 -29.42 14.55
CA GLU A 171 12.04 -30.82 14.98
C GLU A 171 11.04 -31.61 14.12
N ASP A 172 11.46 -32.77 13.63
CA ASP A 172 10.73 -33.58 12.67
C ASP A 172 9.68 -34.48 13.34
N HIS A 173 8.39 -34.24 13.07
CA HIS A 173 7.36 -35.27 13.26
C HIS A 173 6.41 -35.41 12.06
N VAL A 174 6.58 -36.54 11.36
CA VAL A 174 5.69 -36.99 10.29
C VAL A 174 4.36 -37.45 10.88
N ILE A 175 3.29 -36.69 10.62
CA ILE A 175 1.91 -37.15 10.86
C ILE A 175 1.11 -37.04 9.56
N THR A 176 0.91 -38.18 8.91
CA THR A 176 -0.06 -38.34 7.83
C THR A 176 -1.47 -38.46 8.42
N ASN A 177 -2.42 -37.60 8.03
CA ASN A 177 -3.84 -37.96 7.89
C ASN A 177 -4.66 -36.85 7.20
N THR A 178 -5.49 -37.24 6.24
CA THR A 178 -6.45 -36.37 5.55
C THR A 178 -7.87 -36.56 6.11
N PRO A 179 -8.61 -35.49 6.43
CA PRO A 179 -10.06 -35.55 6.64
C PRO A 179 -10.86 -34.97 5.46
N GLN A 180 -12.06 -35.50 5.25
CA GLN A 180 -13.04 -35.02 4.26
C GLN A 180 -13.87 -33.85 4.80
N ALA A 181 -14.40 -33.02 3.91
CA ALA A 181 -15.14 -31.82 4.28
C ALA A 181 -16.63 -32.07 4.59
N SER A 182 -17.00 -32.00 5.88
CA SER A 182 -18.25 -31.39 6.35
C SER A 182 -18.24 -31.20 7.88
N GLU A 183 -18.95 -30.18 8.34
CA GLU A 183 -19.33 -29.87 9.74
C GLU A 183 -18.42 -28.93 10.57
N THR A 184 -19.00 -27.75 10.86
CA THR A 184 -18.85 -26.88 12.05
C THR A 184 -17.54 -26.09 12.26
N VAL A 185 -17.71 -24.77 12.44
CA VAL A 185 -16.66 -23.72 12.51
C VAL A 185 -16.00 -23.61 13.91
N SER A 186 -15.86 -24.72 14.65
CA SER A 186 -15.40 -24.66 16.05
C SER A 186 -13.88 -24.75 16.25
N ASN A 187 -13.12 -25.21 15.26
CA ASN A 187 -11.75 -25.72 15.48
C ASN A 187 -10.63 -24.82 14.91
N TYR A 188 -10.86 -23.51 14.79
CA TYR A 188 -9.83 -22.56 14.31
C TYR A 188 -9.00 -21.91 15.43
N PHE A 189 -9.29 -22.21 16.70
CA PHE A 189 -8.63 -21.62 17.87
C PHE A 189 -7.73 -22.58 18.67
N ASP A 190 -7.72 -23.88 18.35
CA ASP A 190 -7.12 -24.93 19.19
C ASP A 190 -5.57 -24.99 19.13
N ASN A 191 -4.91 -24.21 18.25
CA ASN A 191 -3.45 -24.20 18.08
C ASN A 191 -2.73 -23.06 18.84
N ILE A 192 -3.34 -22.50 19.89
CA ILE A 192 -2.73 -21.43 20.71
C ILE A 192 -2.04 -21.97 21.97
N ASP A 193 -2.41 -23.17 22.43
CA ASP A 193 -1.95 -23.70 23.72
C ASP A 193 -0.46 -24.05 23.76
N ASP A 194 0.15 -24.42 22.62
CA ASP A 194 1.61 -24.64 22.48
C ASP A 194 2.46 -23.38 22.79
N PHE A 195 1.85 -22.18 22.85
CA PHE A 195 2.55 -20.92 23.09
C PHE A 195 2.50 -20.43 24.54
N LEU A 196 1.85 -21.16 25.45
CA LEU A 196 1.52 -20.70 26.81
C LEU A 196 2.32 -21.37 27.94
N SER A 197 3.11 -22.41 27.66
CA SER A 197 3.76 -23.24 28.67
C SER A 197 5.20 -22.81 29.02
N LEU A 198 5.38 -21.59 29.55
CA LEU A 198 6.65 -21.10 30.13
C LEU A 198 6.39 -20.01 31.20
N GLU A 199 5.97 -20.43 32.39
CA GLU A 199 5.90 -19.55 33.57
C GLU A 199 7.24 -19.55 34.34
N ALA A 200 7.71 -18.36 34.74
CA ALA A 200 8.83 -18.19 35.67
C ALA A 200 8.45 -17.18 36.78
N THR A 201 8.64 -17.60 38.03
CA THR A 201 8.24 -16.88 39.24
C THR A 201 9.20 -15.75 39.63
N PHE A 202 8.67 -14.61 40.09
CA PHE A 202 9.44 -13.49 40.65
C PHE A 202 9.24 -13.34 42.17
N PRO A 203 10.28 -12.99 42.96
CA PRO A 203 10.15 -12.52 44.33
C PRO A 203 10.13 -10.97 44.42
N ASN A 204 9.32 -10.45 45.35
CA ASN A 204 9.19 -9.01 45.65
C ASN A 204 10.31 -8.49 46.56
N THR A 205 10.82 -7.28 46.29
CA THR A 205 11.29 -6.33 47.31
C THR A 205 11.04 -4.90 46.84
N GLY A 206 10.42 -4.05 47.67
CA GLY A 206 10.12 -2.66 47.34
C GLY A 206 10.84 -1.65 48.24
N THR A 207 10.96 -0.41 47.76
CA THR A 207 11.43 0.73 48.57
C THR A 207 10.75 2.03 48.13
N LYS A 208 10.37 2.86 49.10
CA LYS A 208 9.77 4.20 48.88
C LYS A 208 10.85 5.25 48.65
N VAL A 209 10.62 6.21 47.75
CA VAL A 209 11.30 7.52 47.72
C VAL A 209 10.26 8.63 47.49
N THR A 210 10.50 9.79 48.08
CA THR A 210 9.56 10.91 48.25
C THR A 210 9.65 12.00 47.18
N SER A 211 8.63 12.87 47.18
CA SER A 211 8.30 13.92 46.20
C SER A 211 9.19 15.17 46.16
N SER A 212 9.16 15.87 45.02
CA SER A 212 9.13 17.34 44.93
C SER A 212 8.34 17.79 43.69
N SER A 213 7.59 18.88 43.79
CA SER A 213 6.61 19.34 42.80
C SER A 213 7.08 20.56 41.99
N ASP A 214 6.55 20.72 40.77
CA ASP A 214 5.82 21.93 40.29
C ASP A 214 5.90 22.13 38.77
N SER A 215 4.75 22.09 38.10
CA SER A 215 4.32 23.00 37.02
C SER A 215 2.99 22.52 36.41
N SER A 216 1.91 23.21 36.73
CA SER A 216 0.55 22.81 36.35
C SER A 216 0.12 23.37 34.99
N PHE A 217 -0.04 22.50 33.99
CA PHE A 217 -0.89 22.80 32.85
C PHE A 217 -2.35 22.44 33.19
N PHE A 218 -3.27 23.38 32.95
CA PHE A 218 -4.70 23.21 33.21
C PHE A 218 -5.31 22.19 32.24
N TYR A 219 -5.63 21.00 32.73
CA TYR A 219 -6.66 20.15 32.13
C TYR A 219 -8.04 20.56 32.67
N PRO A 220 -9.14 20.28 31.95
CA PRO A 220 -10.49 20.46 32.49
C PRO A 220 -10.66 19.62 33.76
N LEU A 221 -11.05 20.26 34.86
CA LEU A 221 -11.26 19.61 36.15
C LEU A 221 -12.42 18.60 36.05
N TYR A 222 -12.08 17.32 35.95
CA TYR A 222 -12.96 16.24 36.38
C TYR A 222 -12.63 15.90 37.84
N ASP A 223 -13.68 15.73 38.66
CA ASP A 223 -13.55 15.26 40.03
C ASP A 223 -12.91 13.86 40.11
N SER A 224 -12.28 13.60 41.26
CA SER A 224 -11.11 12.72 41.36
C SER A 224 -11.34 11.19 41.30
N LEU A 225 -10.23 10.46 41.09
CA LEU A 225 -9.97 9.06 41.50
C LEU A 225 -10.46 7.92 40.57
N GLY A 226 -10.15 8.00 39.28
CA GLY A 226 -10.09 6.83 38.39
C GLY A 226 -8.94 6.96 37.39
N ASP A 227 -8.27 5.84 37.06
CA ASP A 227 -7.37 5.77 35.90
C ASP A 227 -8.26 5.75 34.64
N PRO A 228 -8.07 6.62 33.63
CA PRO A 228 -9.00 6.72 32.49
C PRO A 228 -8.91 5.52 31.53
N PHE A 229 -8.03 4.56 31.79
CA PHE A 229 -7.81 3.37 30.98
C PHE A 229 -8.74 2.22 31.38
N PRO A 230 -9.19 1.38 30.42
CA PRO A 230 -10.00 0.20 30.72
C PRO A 230 -9.25 -0.89 31.51
N ALA A 231 -7.95 -0.73 31.76
CA ALA A 231 -7.15 -1.62 32.59
C ALA A 231 -6.11 -0.84 33.40
N VAL A 232 -5.70 -1.41 34.54
CA VAL A 232 -4.61 -0.86 35.37
C VAL A 232 -3.29 -0.98 34.62
N LEU A 233 -2.64 0.17 34.36
CA LEU A 233 -1.35 0.24 33.68
C LEU A 233 -0.21 0.54 34.66
N THR A 234 0.93 -0.09 34.45
CA THR A 234 2.20 0.27 35.11
C THR A 234 2.68 1.65 34.66
N LEU A 235 3.60 2.26 35.43
CA LEU A 235 4.20 3.55 35.05
C LEU A 235 4.91 3.49 33.69
N ALA A 236 5.58 2.37 33.38
CA ALA A 236 6.23 2.13 32.10
C ALA A 236 5.21 2.03 30.95
N GLU A 237 4.12 1.26 31.11
CA GLU A 237 3.04 1.17 30.12
C GLU A 237 2.39 2.54 29.86
N LYS A 238 2.28 3.41 30.87
CA LYS A 238 1.84 4.81 30.69
C LYS A 238 2.85 5.65 29.92
N SER A 239 4.15 5.48 30.15
CA SER A 239 5.19 6.14 29.33
C SER A 239 5.17 5.67 27.87
N TYR A 240 4.91 4.39 27.60
CA TYR A 240 4.76 3.88 26.23
C TYR A 240 3.48 4.39 25.56
N PHE A 241 2.35 4.45 26.28
CA PHE A 241 1.13 5.12 25.79
C PHE A 241 1.39 6.58 25.41
N MET A 242 2.11 7.33 26.25
CA MET A 242 2.48 8.71 25.94
C MET A 242 3.39 8.80 24.70
N CYS A 243 4.34 7.88 24.54
CA CYS A 243 5.19 7.79 23.35
C CYS A 243 4.38 7.46 22.08
N TYR A 244 3.34 6.63 22.18
CA TYR A 244 2.41 6.45 21.05
C TYR A 244 1.77 7.79 20.65
N CYS A 245 1.24 8.54 21.62
CA CYS A 245 0.55 9.79 21.37
C CYS A 245 1.47 10.92 20.85
N THR A 246 2.73 10.99 21.30
CA THR A 246 3.64 12.10 20.97
C THR A 246 4.72 11.77 19.93
N CYS A 247 4.94 10.48 19.62
CA CYS A 247 5.97 10.04 18.68
C CYS A 247 5.36 9.23 17.52
N VAL A 248 4.69 8.11 17.83
CA VAL A 248 4.17 7.18 16.81
C VAL A 248 3.08 7.83 15.96
N ALA A 249 1.98 8.27 16.59
CA ALA A 249 0.83 8.78 15.85
C ALA A 249 1.18 10.02 15.01
N PRO A 250 1.99 11.00 15.49
CA PRO A 250 2.51 12.07 14.63
C PRO A 250 3.37 11.56 13.46
N ALA A 251 4.27 10.60 13.67
CA ALA A 251 5.13 10.07 12.60
C ALA A 251 4.36 9.22 11.56
N MET A 252 3.25 8.62 11.99
CA MET A 252 2.30 7.89 11.13
C MET A 252 1.38 8.81 10.32
N SER A 253 1.26 10.09 10.69
CA SER A 253 0.33 11.03 10.07
C SER A 253 1.03 12.02 9.15
N VAL A 254 0.43 12.29 7.99
CA VAL A 254 0.77 13.48 7.17
C VAL A 254 -0.18 14.66 7.43
N THR A 255 -1.18 14.50 8.30
CA THR A 255 -2.07 15.60 8.73
C THR A 255 -1.63 16.18 10.07
N ALA A 256 -1.92 17.47 10.28
CA ALA A 256 -1.72 18.18 11.53
C ALA A 256 -2.38 17.47 12.72
N LEU A 257 -1.86 17.71 13.93
CA LEU A 257 -2.18 16.93 15.14
C LEU A 257 -3.69 16.90 15.45
N GLU A 258 -4.38 18.01 15.22
CA GLU A 258 -5.82 18.19 15.46
C GLU A 258 -6.69 17.31 14.54
N LYS A 259 -6.14 16.88 13.40
CA LYS A 259 -6.83 16.06 12.37
C LYS A 259 -6.26 14.66 12.24
N ASN A 260 -5.25 14.33 13.04
CA ASN A 260 -4.60 13.03 13.05
C ASN A 260 -5.56 11.93 13.56
N SER A 261 -5.99 11.06 12.66
CA SER A 261 -6.91 9.96 12.99
C SER A 261 -6.26 8.86 13.85
N PHE A 262 -4.93 8.68 13.81
CA PHE A 262 -4.25 7.78 14.74
C PHE A 262 -4.37 8.24 16.21
N LEU A 263 -4.61 9.54 16.45
CA LEU A 263 -5.00 10.06 17.75
C LEU A 263 -6.53 10.04 17.91
N ASN A 264 -7.24 10.75 17.04
CA ASN A 264 -8.66 11.05 17.18
C ASN A 264 -9.59 9.83 17.05
N VAL A 265 -9.11 8.72 16.47
CA VAL A 265 -9.84 7.45 16.37
C VAL A 265 -9.27 6.44 17.37
N LEU A 266 -7.99 6.07 17.25
CA LEU A 266 -7.44 4.95 18.02
C LEU A 266 -7.32 5.24 19.52
N VAL A 267 -7.05 6.48 19.96
CA VAL A 267 -6.97 6.78 21.40
C VAL A 267 -8.35 6.71 22.08
N PRO A 268 -9.43 7.34 21.57
CA PRO A 268 -10.78 7.15 22.12
C PRO A 268 -11.28 5.70 22.08
N MET A 269 -10.83 4.88 21.12
CA MET A 269 -11.09 3.44 21.13
C MET A 269 -10.28 2.69 22.21
N ALA A 270 -8.99 3.01 22.38
CA ALA A 270 -8.12 2.42 23.39
C ALA A 270 -8.56 2.72 24.83
N LEU A 271 -9.17 3.89 25.07
CA LEU A 271 -9.77 4.25 26.36
C LEU A 271 -11.07 3.46 26.67
N LYS A 272 -11.53 2.60 25.75
CA LYS A 272 -12.71 1.73 25.93
C LYS A 272 -12.39 0.25 25.79
N GLU A 273 -11.41 -0.11 24.95
CA GLU A 273 -11.12 -1.49 24.56
C GLU A 273 -9.67 -1.87 24.88
N GLU A 274 -9.47 -2.77 25.85
CA GLU A 274 -8.15 -3.25 26.28
C GLU A 274 -7.29 -3.80 25.13
N ALA A 275 -7.90 -4.46 24.14
CA ALA A 275 -7.20 -5.02 22.98
C ALA A 275 -6.46 -3.92 22.20
N ILE A 276 -7.13 -2.78 21.96
CA ILE A 276 -6.57 -1.64 21.25
C ILE A 276 -5.52 -0.94 22.13
N LEU A 277 -5.82 -0.78 23.43
CA LEU A 277 -4.90 -0.18 24.40
C LEU A 277 -3.53 -0.87 24.40
N TYR A 278 -3.47 -2.19 24.58
CA TYR A 278 -2.19 -2.89 24.58
C TYR A 278 -1.49 -2.88 23.22
N GLY A 279 -2.25 -2.79 22.12
CA GLY A 279 -1.68 -2.62 20.77
C GLY A 279 -0.93 -1.30 20.63
N ILE A 280 -1.57 -0.17 20.96
CA ILE A 280 -0.92 1.15 20.85
C ILE A 280 0.21 1.33 21.88
N ILE A 281 0.09 0.76 23.08
CA ILE A 281 1.18 0.73 24.08
C ILE A 281 2.37 -0.09 23.54
N ALA A 282 2.14 -1.22 22.88
CA ALA A 282 3.22 -1.99 22.26
C ALA A 282 3.94 -1.18 21.16
N TRP A 283 3.18 -0.45 20.32
CA TRP A 283 3.76 0.40 19.28
C TRP A 283 4.63 1.52 19.87
N GLY A 284 4.14 2.21 20.91
CA GLY A 284 4.92 3.21 21.63
C GLY A 284 6.14 2.64 22.36
N CYS A 285 6.05 1.40 22.85
CA CYS A 285 7.18 0.69 23.46
C CYS A 285 8.29 0.38 22.43
N ILE A 286 7.91 -0.06 21.23
CA ILE A 286 8.83 -0.30 20.10
C ILE A 286 9.51 0.99 19.65
N PHE A 287 8.75 2.08 19.45
CA PHE A 287 9.33 3.37 19.07
C PHE A 287 10.29 3.91 20.13
N MET A 288 9.93 3.82 21.41
CA MET A 288 10.83 4.18 22.51
C MET A 288 12.08 3.28 22.55
N GLY A 289 11.93 1.98 22.30
CA GLY A 289 13.05 1.02 22.19
C GLY A 289 14.02 1.35 21.06
N ASN A 290 13.50 1.65 19.86
CA ASN A 290 14.30 2.04 18.71
C ASN A 290 15.02 3.38 18.94
N ARG A 291 14.33 4.40 19.47
CA ARG A 291 14.93 5.72 19.78
C ARG A 291 16.03 5.68 20.83
N LEU A 292 15.96 4.73 21.78
CA LEU A 292 16.90 4.62 22.90
C LEU A 292 17.93 3.47 22.73
N ASP A 293 17.86 2.68 21.65
CA ASP A 293 18.59 1.43 21.43
C ASP A 293 18.47 0.41 22.60
N VAL A 294 17.27 0.30 23.18
CA VAL A 294 17.02 -0.55 24.38
C VAL A 294 16.40 -1.88 23.98
N LYS A 295 17.25 -2.86 23.66
CA LYS A 295 16.84 -4.22 23.23
C LYS A 295 15.91 -4.96 24.20
N SER A 296 15.93 -4.64 25.50
CA SER A 296 15.01 -5.24 26.47
C SER A 296 13.55 -4.82 26.27
N LEU A 297 13.28 -3.67 25.62
CA LEU A 297 11.91 -3.27 25.31
C LEU A 297 11.26 -4.14 24.23
N ASN A 298 12.05 -4.89 23.44
CA ASN A 298 11.50 -5.82 22.44
C ASN A 298 10.74 -6.99 23.08
N SER A 299 11.19 -7.49 24.23
CA SER A 299 10.48 -8.56 24.96
C SER A 299 9.20 -8.03 25.62
N GLU A 300 9.23 -6.79 26.10
CA GLU A 300 8.08 -6.10 26.69
C GLU A 300 7.01 -5.75 25.65
N ALA A 301 7.41 -5.22 24.49
CA ALA A 301 6.52 -5.03 23.35
C ALA A 301 5.89 -6.36 22.90
N SER A 302 6.68 -7.44 22.83
CA SER A 302 6.17 -8.79 22.52
C SER A 302 5.13 -9.28 23.55
N ARG A 303 5.33 -9.00 24.85
CA ARG A 303 4.36 -9.29 25.91
C ARG A 303 3.05 -8.52 25.70
N LEU A 304 3.14 -7.24 25.35
CA LEU A 304 2.00 -6.37 25.09
C LEU A 304 1.22 -6.78 23.83
N ILE A 305 1.89 -7.15 22.74
CA ILE A 305 1.27 -7.70 21.52
C ILE A 305 0.45 -8.96 21.85
N LYS A 306 1.04 -9.94 22.57
CA LYS A 306 0.31 -11.14 23.00
C LYS A 306 -0.92 -10.79 23.84
N LYS A 307 -0.83 -9.78 24.72
CA LYS A 307 -1.93 -9.31 25.56
C LYS A 307 -3.04 -8.65 24.72
N SER A 308 -2.68 -7.86 23.71
CA SER A 308 -3.61 -7.26 22.73
C SER A 308 -4.42 -8.33 22.00
N ILE A 309 -3.74 -9.32 21.39
CA ILE A 309 -4.37 -10.43 20.65
C ILE A 309 -5.30 -11.25 21.58
N ARG A 310 -4.83 -11.58 22.80
CA ARG A 310 -5.63 -12.32 23.79
C ARG A 310 -6.92 -11.58 24.14
N GLN A 311 -6.88 -10.26 24.33
CA GLN A 311 -8.09 -9.48 24.61
C GLN A 311 -9.00 -9.38 23.38
N ALA A 312 -8.47 -9.30 22.16
CA ALA A 312 -9.26 -9.36 20.94
C ALA A 312 -10.01 -10.70 20.80
N HIS A 313 -9.37 -11.82 21.12
CA HIS A 313 -10.01 -13.15 21.12
C HIS A 313 -11.10 -13.25 22.21
N ILE A 314 -10.83 -12.78 23.43
CA ILE A 314 -11.83 -12.72 24.50
C ILE A 314 -13.05 -11.88 24.09
N LYS A 315 -12.82 -10.74 23.43
CA LYS A 315 -13.88 -9.87 22.87
C LYS A 315 -14.69 -10.61 21.80
N SER A 316 -14.04 -11.31 20.87
CA SER A 316 -14.68 -12.11 19.82
C SER A 316 -15.61 -13.19 20.36
N ILE A 317 -15.27 -13.80 21.50
CA ILE A 317 -16.08 -14.86 22.13
C ILE A 317 -17.25 -14.25 22.91
N LYS A 318 -17.03 -13.14 23.63
CA LYS A 318 -18.06 -12.51 24.48
C LYS A 318 -19.07 -11.67 23.71
N GLU A 319 -18.63 -10.99 22.65
CA GLU A 319 -19.41 -9.98 21.94
C GLU A 319 -19.46 -10.27 20.43
N ASN A 320 -20.58 -10.82 19.99
CA ASN A 320 -20.89 -11.12 18.58
C ASN A 320 -20.98 -9.86 17.66
N LYS A 321 -20.57 -8.69 18.17
CA LYS A 321 -20.51 -7.38 17.48
C LYS A 321 -19.20 -6.62 17.73
N GLY A 322 -18.24 -7.18 18.46
CA GLY A 322 -16.97 -6.53 18.80
C GLY A 322 -15.96 -6.38 17.64
N PHE A 323 -16.41 -6.54 16.39
CA PHE A 323 -15.53 -6.67 15.22
C PHE A 323 -14.63 -5.44 14.99
N LEU A 324 -15.09 -4.21 15.27
CA LEU A 324 -14.26 -3.00 15.15
C LEU A 324 -13.04 -3.07 16.07
N ALA A 325 -13.19 -3.60 17.30
CA ALA A 325 -12.09 -3.71 18.23
C ALA A 325 -11.04 -4.75 17.77
N ILE A 326 -11.51 -5.86 17.19
CA ILE A 326 -10.67 -6.93 16.65
C ILE A 326 -9.96 -6.45 15.37
N LEU A 327 -10.67 -5.75 14.48
CA LEU A 327 -10.11 -5.17 13.26
C LEU A 327 -9.08 -4.08 13.58
N SER A 328 -9.36 -3.18 14.53
CA SER A 328 -8.39 -2.20 15.02
C SER A 328 -7.14 -2.87 15.58
N CYS A 329 -7.27 -3.95 16.36
CA CYS A 329 -6.14 -4.73 16.86
C CYS A 329 -5.27 -5.22 15.70
N TYR A 330 -5.83 -5.91 14.70
CA TYR A 330 -5.03 -6.42 13.58
C TYR A 330 -4.49 -5.33 12.64
N ILE A 331 -5.17 -4.18 12.48
CA ILE A 331 -4.64 -3.03 11.74
C ILE A 331 -3.45 -2.40 12.48
N ILE A 332 -3.54 -2.22 13.80
CA ILE A 332 -2.41 -1.74 14.63
C ILE A 332 -1.22 -2.69 14.54
N LEU A 333 -1.45 -4.00 14.66
CA LEU A 333 -0.39 -5.01 14.54
C LEU A 333 0.21 -5.03 13.14
N THR A 334 -0.59 -4.85 12.08
CA THR A 334 -0.08 -4.69 10.71
C THR A 334 0.85 -3.49 10.59
N GLY A 335 0.45 -2.33 11.14
CA GLY A 335 1.28 -1.12 11.18
C GLY A 335 2.59 -1.34 11.95
N ILE A 336 2.53 -1.90 13.16
CA ILE A 336 3.72 -2.22 13.98
C ILE A 336 4.76 -3.02 13.20
N GLU A 337 4.35 -4.14 12.59
CA GLU A 337 5.26 -5.04 11.88
C GLU A 337 5.86 -4.34 10.63
N ILE A 338 5.06 -3.59 9.87
CA ILE A 338 5.55 -2.79 8.73
C ILE A 338 6.54 -1.73 9.20
N SER A 339 6.26 -1.04 10.32
CA SER A 339 7.13 -0.01 10.87
C SER A 339 8.51 -0.55 11.28
N ILE A 340 8.57 -1.77 11.84
CA ILE A 340 9.86 -2.42 12.17
C ILE A 340 10.53 -3.10 10.96
N GLY A 341 9.95 -2.98 9.76
CA GLY A 341 10.50 -3.53 8.53
C GLY A 341 10.41 -5.05 8.46
N ASP A 342 9.39 -5.65 9.08
CA ASP A 342 9.07 -7.07 8.92
C ASP A 342 8.76 -7.42 7.46
N THR A 343 8.96 -8.69 7.12
CA THR A 343 8.83 -9.22 5.76
C THR A 343 8.01 -10.52 5.68
N ASP A 344 7.25 -10.89 6.72
CA ASP A 344 6.39 -12.08 6.71
C ASP A 344 5.17 -12.03 7.66
N ILE A 345 5.35 -11.51 8.89
CA ILE A 345 4.33 -11.47 9.93
C ILE A 345 3.23 -10.46 9.62
N TRP A 346 3.53 -9.24 9.16
CA TRP A 346 2.53 -8.19 8.89
C TRP A 346 1.41 -8.68 7.97
N TYR A 347 1.75 -9.52 6.99
CA TYR A 347 0.79 -10.08 6.03
C TYR A 347 -0.24 -10.99 6.71
N LYS A 348 0.16 -11.74 7.75
CA LYS A 348 -0.74 -12.62 8.50
C LYS A 348 -1.80 -11.80 9.25
N TYR A 349 -1.42 -10.63 9.77
CA TYR A 349 -2.35 -9.70 10.39
C TYR A 349 -3.27 -9.03 9.35
N LEU A 350 -2.75 -8.57 8.20
CA LEU A 350 -3.58 -8.02 7.13
C LEU A 350 -4.56 -9.06 6.56
N LEU A 351 -4.14 -10.33 6.46
CA LEU A 351 -5.02 -11.43 6.05
C LEU A 351 -6.14 -11.69 7.07
N ASN A 352 -5.87 -11.56 8.38
CA ASN A 352 -6.91 -11.60 9.40
C ASN A 352 -7.87 -10.40 9.26
N CYS A 353 -7.38 -9.20 8.96
CA CYS A 353 -8.24 -8.06 8.62
C CYS A 353 -9.17 -8.39 7.45
N TYR A 354 -8.63 -8.95 6.36
CA TYR A 354 -9.43 -9.36 5.19
C TYR A 354 -10.57 -10.33 5.58
N TYR A 355 -10.29 -11.38 6.34
CA TYR A 355 -11.32 -12.33 6.77
C TYR A 355 -12.39 -11.70 7.68
N ILE A 356 -12.01 -10.77 8.57
CA ILE A 356 -12.98 -10.04 9.40
C ILE A 356 -13.88 -9.18 8.52
N ILE A 357 -13.30 -8.42 7.58
CA ILE A 357 -14.02 -7.54 6.67
C ILE A 357 -14.97 -8.33 5.75
N GLU A 358 -14.54 -9.47 5.21
CA GLU A 358 -15.38 -10.32 4.36
C GLU A 358 -16.59 -10.88 5.15
N ASN A 359 -16.38 -11.31 6.39
CA ASN A 359 -17.46 -11.78 7.28
C ASN A 359 -18.50 -10.68 7.62
N MET A 360 -18.13 -9.40 7.50
CA MET A 360 -19.04 -8.25 7.69
C MET A 360 -19.85 -7.90 6.43
N GLY A 361 -19.63 -8.58 5.30
CA GLY A 361 -20.23 -8.24 4.01
C GLY A 361 -19.30 -7.51 3.04
N GLY A 362 -17.98 -7.55 3.28
CA GLY A 362 -16.95 -7.00 2.40
C GLY A 362 -16.62 -5.53 2.69
N ILE A 363 -15.53 -5.03 2.09
CA ILE A 363 -14.94 -3.73 2.47
C ILE A 363 -15.90 -2.55 2.31
N VAL A 364 -16.78 -2.59 1.31
CA VAL A 364 -17.77 -1.56 1.05
C VAL A 364 -18.76 -1.38 2.21
N ALA A 365 -18.96 -2.39 3.07
CA ALA A 365 -19.80 -2.27 4.25
C ALA A 365 -19.21 -1.32 5.31
N LEU A 366 -17.87 -1.22 5.42
CA LEU A 366 -17.18 -0.42 6.46
C LEU A 366 -17.62 1.06 6.46
N LYS A 367 -17.95 1.62 5.29
CA LYS A 367 -18.37 3.02 5.13
C LYS A 367 -19.68 3.37 5.86
N ASP A 368 -20.53 2.37 6.10
CA ASP A 368 -21.88 2.57 6.64
C ASP A 368 -21.93 2.33 8.18
N TYR A 369 -20.79 2.03 8.84
CA TYR A 369 -20.71 1.81 10.29
C TYR A 369 -20.39 3.08 11.08
N SER A 370 -19.18 3.65 10.92
CA SER A 370 -18.70 4.78 11.73
C SER A 370 -17.39 5.39 11.20
N VAL A 371 -16.90 6.45 11.88
CA VAL A 371 -15.60 7.07 11.59
C VAL A 371 -14.44 6.08 11.82
N GLU A 372 -14.55 5.26 12.87
CA GLU A 372 -13.64 4.15 13.15
C GLU A 372 -13.61 3.15 11.99
N GLY A 373 -14.79 2.69 11.53
CA GLY A 373 -14.90 1.76 10.41
C GLY A 373 -14.27 2.30 9.11
N LYS A 374 -14.46 3.60 8.83
CA LYS A 374 -13.82 4.29 7.71
C LYS A 374 -12.30 4.31 7.84
N PHE A 375 -11.76 4.77 8.97
CA PHE A 375 -10.31 4.82 9.23
C PHE A 375 -9.64 3.45 9.06
N LEU A 376 -10.28 2.38 9.54
CA LEU A 376 -9.78 1.01 9.37
C LEU A 376 -9.78 0.54 7.92
N ALA A 377 -10.80 0.93 7.13
CA ALA A 377 -10.84 0.66 5.70
C ALA A 377 -9.71 1.39 4.95
N GLU A 378 -9.47 2.66 5.28
CA GLU A 378 -8.44 3.49 4.65
C GLU A 378 -7.03 2.93 4.90
N ASN A 379 -6.75 2.49 6.14
CA ASN A 379 -5.50 1.79 6.49
C ASN A 379 -5.38 0.44 5.75
N PHE A 380 -6.45 -0.36 5.70
CA PHE A 380 -6.44 -1.64 4.98
C PHE A 380 -6.10 -1.45 3.49
N VAL A 381 -6.75 -0.49 2.82
CA VAL A 381 -6.50 -0.19 1.39
C VAL A 381 -5.06 0.25 1.15
N TYR A 382 -4.50 1.08 2.04
CA TYR A 382 -3.11 1.52 1.95
C TYR A 382 -2.12 0.35 2.03
N TYR A 383 -2.27 -0.50 3.05
CA TYR A 383 -1.37 -1.65 3.25
C TYR A 383 -1.54 -2.73 2.18
N ASP A 384 -2.75 -2.90 1.62
CA ASP A 384 -2.96 -3.79 0.47
C ASP A 384 -2.25 -3.27 -0.79
N ILE A 385 -2.47 -2.00 -1.16
CA ILE A 385 -1.92 -1.45 -2.41
C ILE A 385 -0.39 -1.35 -2.36
N LEU A 386 0.21 -1.05 -1.20
CA LEU A 386 1.68 -0.95 -1.07
C LEU A 386 2.38 -2.29 -0.76
N ALA A 387 1.65 -3.42 -0.80
CA ALA A 387 2.23 -4.74 -0.64
C ALA A 387 2.94 -5.26 -1.91
N SER A 388 4.12 -5.84 -1.73
CA SER A 388 4.79 -6.65 -2.76
C SER A 388 3.93 -7.81 -3.25
N GLN A 389 3.13 -8.43 -2.37
CA GLN A 389 2.26 -9.55 -2.70
C GLN A 389 1.10 -9.18 -3.63
N SER A 390 0.62 -7.94 -3.60
CA SER A 390 -0.45 -7.50 -4.48
C SER A 390 0.04 -7.35 -5.92
N ASN A 391 1.35 -7.16 -6.13
CA ASN A 391 2.00 -7.26 -7.43
C ASN A 391 2.21 -8.71 -7.91
N GLU A 392 1.90 -9.71 -7.07
CA GLU A 392 1.86 -11.12 -7.47
C GLU A 392 0.43 -11.66 -7.63
N ASN A 393 -0.53 -11.19 -6.80
CA ASN A 393 -1.87 -11.79 -6.69
C ASN A 393 -3.04 -10.82 -7.01
N GLY A 394 -2.76 -9.53 -7.21
CA GLY A 394 -3.76 -8.46 -7.26
C GLY A 394 -4.11 -7.93 -5.87
N THR A 395 -4.90 -6.85 -5.82
CA THR A 395 -5.46 -6.30 -4.56
C THR A 395 -6.56 -7.21 -3.99
N TYR A 396 -6.73 -7.23 -2.67
CA TYR A 396 -7.73 -8.08 -1.99
C TYR A 396 -9.17 -7.88 -2.49
N TYR A 397 -9.51 -6.64 -2.87
CA TYR A 397 -10.77 -6.29 -3.51
C TYR A 397 -10.48 -5.50 -4.81
N ALA A 398 -11.42 -5.55 -5.76
CA ALA A 398 -11.36 -4.69 -6.95
C ALA A 398 -11.39 -3.20 -6.54
N VAL A 399 -10.53 -2.39 -7.15
CA VAL A 399 -10.30 -0.97 -6.77
C VAL A 399 -11.57 -0.11 -6.85
N SER A 400 -12.55 -0.47 -7.69
CA SER A 400 -13.87 0.17 -7.70
C SER A 400 -14.59 0.13 -6.33
N GLN A 401 -14.37 -0.94 -5.55
CA GLN A 401 -14.87 -1.05 -4.17
C GLN A 401 -14.10 -0.15 -3.20
N TYR A 402 -12.83 0.15 -3.49
CA TYR A 402 -12.04 1.13 -2.73
C TYR A 402 -12.52 2.55 -3.05
N TYR A 403 -12.71 2.89 -4.33
CA TYR A 403 -13.31 4.17 -4.74
C TYR A 403 -14.66 4.47 -4.04
N ASP A 404 -15.51 3.46 -3.86
CA ASP A 404 -16.81 3.56 -3.16
C ASP A 404 -16.70 3.99 -1.68
N LEU A 405 -15.53 3.86 -1.04
CA LEU A 405 -15.25 4.32 0.32
C LEU A 405 -14.96 5.84 0.35
N PHE A 406 -14.19 6.32 -0.62
CA PHE A 406 -13.72 7.71 -0.68
C PHE A 406 -14.75 8.65 -1.33
N TYR A 407 -15.46 8.20 -2.38
CA TYR A 407 -16.32 9.07 -3.21
C TYR A 407 -17.46 9.77 -2.46
N LYS A 408 -17.93 9.22 -1.34
CA LYS A 408 -19.01 9.82 -0.53
C LYS A 408 -18.54 10.91 0.44
N ASN A 409 -17.22 11.12 0.61
CA ASN A 409 -16.66 11.85 1.76
C ASN A 409 -15.88 13.12 1.36
N PHE A 410 -16.57 14.12 0.81
CA PHE A 410 -16.02 15.48 0.72
C PHE A 410 -15.94 16.11 2.13
N GLY A 411 -14.82 15.97 2.84
CA GLY A 411 -14.60 16.68 4.11
C GLY A 411 -13.43 16.20 4.99
N PHE A 412 -13.12 14.92 5.03
CA PHE A 412 -12.02 14.39 5.85
C PHE A 412 -10.77 14.08 5.03
N ILE A 413 -9.63 14.62 5.46
CA ILE A 413 -8.30 14.23 4.97
C ILE A 413 -7.93 12.89 5.60
N GLU A 414 -7.50 11.93 4.78
CA GLU A 414 -6.98 10.65 5.26
C GLU A 414 -5.59 10.89 5.89
N SER A 415 -5.36 10.43 7.12
CA SER A 415 -4.14 10.79 7.88
C SER A 415 -2.88 10.09 7.38
N LEU A 416 -3.01 8.94 6.71
CA LEU A 416 -1.88 8.16 6.21
C LEU A 416 -1.42 8.67 4.82
N GLN A 417 -2.35 8.91 3.91
CA GLN A 417 -2.10 9.30 2.51
C GLN A 417 -2.30 10.81 2.23
N GLY A 418 -3.00 11.55 3.08
CA GLY A 418 -3.25 12.98 2.85
C GLY A 418 -3.99 13.25 1.54
N CYS A 419 -3.37 14.05 0.67
CA CYS A 419 -3.90 14.42 -0.64
C CYS A 419 -3.66 13.38 -1.76
N ILE A 420 -2.77 12.40 -1.57
CA ILE A 420 -2.35 11.48 -2.65
C ILE A 420 -3.25 10.25 -2.84
N TRP A 421 -4.29 10.08 -2.02
CA TRP A 421 -5.18 8.90 -2.10
C TRP A 421 -5.77 8.63 -3.50
N PRO A 422 -6.11 9.61 -4.37
CA PRO A 422 -6.61 9.31 -5.71
C PRO A 422 -5.56 8.63 -6.58
N LEU A 423 -4.28 8.95 -6.35
CA LEU A 423 -3.13 8.34 -7.03
C LEU A 423 -2.85 6.95 -6.48
N ILE A 424 -3.01 6.72 -5.16
CA ILE A 424 -2.90 5.39 -4.55
C ILE A 424 -3.95 4.43 -5.16
N LEU A 425 -5.17 4.88 -5.43
CA LEU A 425 -6.16 4.03 -6.12
C LEU A 425 -5.76 3.70 -7.57
N ILE A 426 -5.25 4.68 -8.33
CA ILE A 426 -4.71 4.44 -9.70
C ILE A 426 -3.49 3.50 -9.67
N LEU A 427 -2.68 3.54 -8.60
CA LEU A 427 -1.62 2.56 -8.36
C LEU A 427 -2.20 1.16 -8.12
N GLY A 428 -3.31 1.03 -7.38
CA GLY A 428 -4.05 -0.23 -7.24
C GLY A 428 -4.51 -0.80 -8.58
N ASP A 429 -5.06 0.03 -9.47
CA ASP A 429 -5.47 -0.41 -10.83
C ASP A 429 -4.24 -0.78 -11.68
N THR A 430 -3.13 -0.05 -11.52
CA THR A 430 -1.84 -0.39 -12.15
C THR A 430 -1.32 -1.75 -11.71
N ILE A 431 -1.39 -2.05 -10.40
CA ILE A 431 -0.96 -3.33 -9.82
C ILE A 431 -1.79 -4.49 -10.36
N ASN A 432 -3.11 -4.34 -10.43
CA ASN A 432 -3.98 -5.35 -11.01
C ASN A 432 -3.69 -5.57 -12.51
N LEU A 433 -3.38 -4.51 -13.26
CA LEU A 433 -2.97 -4.61 -14.67
C LEU A 433 -1.59 -5.28 -14.84
N VAL A 434 -0.65 -5.09 -13.92
CA VAL A 434 0.64 -5.83 -13.89
C VAL A 434 0.40 -7.33 -13.73
N VAL A 435 -0.53 -7.72 -12.85
CA VAL A 435 -0.88 -9.12 -12.60
C VAL A 435 -1.60 -9.73 -13.81
N GLU A 436 -2.58 -9.03 -14.39
CA GLU A 436 -3.26 -9.45 -15.61
C GLU A 436 -2.29 -9.66 -16.79
N ALA A 437 -1.39 -8.69 -17.04
CA ALA A 437 -0.36 -8.82 -18.06
C ALA A 437 0.58 -10.02 -17.80
N LYS A 438 0.93 -10.29 -16.54
CA LYS A 438 1.74 -11.45 -16.16
C LYS A 438 0.99 -12.78 -16.35
N GLU A 439 -0.33 -12.84 -16.11
CA GLU A 439 -1.12 -14.05 -16.40
C GLU A 439 -1.20 -14.36 -17.89
N ILE A 440 -1.22 -13.34 -18.75
CA ILE A 440 -1.36 -13.48 -20.21
C ILE A 440 -0.01 -13.77 -20.90
N PHE A 441 1.08 -13.09 -20.51
CA PHE A 441 2.39 -13.18 -21.18
C PHE A 441 3.46 -13.92 -20.37
N GLY A 442 3.22 -14.19 -19.09
CA GLY A 442 4.27 -14.71 -18.18
C GLY A 442 5.42 -13.71 -18.01
N ASP A 443 6.65 -14.22 -17.87
CA ASP A 443 7.85 -13.40 -17.75
C ASP A 443 8.46 -13.01 -19.12
N SER A 444 8.01 -13.60 -20.23
CA SER A 444 8.51 -13.34 -21.58
C SER A 444 7.45 -12.64 -22.41
N PHE A 445 7.58 -11.32 -22.60
CA PHE A 445 6.62 -10.48 -23.34
C PHE A 445 6.70 -10.70 -24.87
N VAL A 446 6.58 -11.95 -25.30
CA VAL A 446 6.52 -12.36 -26.70
C VAL A 446 5.04 -12.43 -27.10
N CYS A 447 4.58 -11.43 -27.86
CA CYS A 447 3.27 -11.46 -28.51
C CYS A 447 3.21 -12.59 -29.54
N GLY A 448 2.91 -13.79 -29.08
CA GLY A 448 2.59 -14.95 -29.91
C GLY A 448 1.17 -14.85 -30.45
N GLN A 449 0.27 -15.68 -29.95
CA GLN A 449 -1.14 -15.68 -30.39
C GLN A 449 -2.02 -14.64 -29.68
N ASN A 450 -1.52 -13.99 -28.63
CA ASN A 450 -2.27 -13.11 -27.72
C ASN A 450 -2.18 -11.62 -28.13
N VAL A 451 -2.28 -11.32 -29.44
CA VAL A 451 -2.08 -9.95 -29.97
C VAL A 451 -3.20 -9.00 -29.54
N ASP A 452 -4.44 -9.48 -29.53
CA ASP A 452 -5.59 -8.67 -29.09
C ASP A 452 -5.48 -8.36 -27.59
N ASP A 453 -5.17 -9.36 -26.76
CA ASP A 453 -4.93 -9.17 -25.32
C ASP A 453 -3.78 -8.15 -25.07
N ALA A 454 -2.70 -8.21 -25.86
CA ALA A 454 -1.60 -7.25 -25.76
C ALA A 454 -2.02 -5.83 -26.12
N ASN A 455 -2.89 -5.67 -27.12
CA ASN A 455 -3.47 -4.37 -27.46
C ASN A 455 -4.39 -3.85 -26.34
N GLU A 456 -5.18 -4.71 -25.70
CA GLU A 456 -6.02 -4.34 -24.55
C GLU A 456 -5.17 -3.89 -23.35
N ILE A 457 -4.12 -4.63 -22.98
CA ILE A 457 -3.18 -4.25 -21.91
C ILE A 457 -2.47 -2.92 -22.22
N LEU A 458 -2.01 -2.72 -23.47
CA LEU A 458 -1.38 -1.46 -23.88
C LEU A 458 -2.37 -0.29 -23.85
N LEU A 459 -3.62 -0.48 -24.28
CA LEU A 459 -4.67 0.53 -24.20
C LEU A 459 -5.01 0.87 -22.74
N ALA A 460 -5.15 -0.14 -21.87
CA ALA A 460 -5.37 0.04 -20.44
C ALA A 460 -4.23 0.82 -19.78
N SER A 461 -2.96 0.46 -20.06
CA SER A 461 -1.79 1.20 -19.54
C SER A 461 -1.76 2.66 -19.99
N THR A 462 -2.24 2.94 -21.20
CA THR A 462 -2.35 4.30 -21.75
C THR A 462 -3.44 5.09 -21.06
N ASN A 463 -4.59 4.46 -20.79
CA ASN A 463 -5.66 5.08 -20.01
C ASN A 463 -5.21 5.38 -18.58
N LEU A 464 -4.42 4.50 -17.94
CA LEU A 464 -3.83 4.76 -16.61
C LEU A 464 -2.86 5.95 -16.65
N GLU A 465 -1.94 6.04 -17.61
CA GLU A 465 -1.07 7.24 -17.74
C GLU A 465 -1.88 8.54 -17.90
N ILE A 466 -2.99 8.50 -18.66
CA ILE A 466 -3.89 9.65 -18.83
C ILE A 466 -4.61 9.99 -17.51
N GLN A 467 -5.05 8.99 -16.75
CA GLN A 467 -5.66 9.19 -15.43
C GLN A 467 -4.66 9.80 -14.44
N VAL A 468 -3.42 9.29 -14.36
CA VAL A 468 -2.35 9.85 -13.52
C VAL A 468 -2.12 11.33 -13.83
N LYS A 469 -1.98 11.69 -15.11
CA LYS A 469 -1.74 13.09 -15.55
C LYS A 469 -2.92 14.03 -15.29
N ASN A 470 -4.15 13.50 -15.38
CA ASN A 470 -5.37 14.27 -15.15
C ASN A 470 -5.85 14.25 -13.69
N ALA A 471 -5.29 13.40 -12.84
CA ALA A 471 -5.55 13.40 -11.40
C ALA A 471 -5.24 14.77 -10.79
N ARG A 472 -6.01 15.16 -9.78
CA ARG A 472 -5.85 16.41 -9.04
C ARG A 472 -5.91 16.12 -7.54
N PRO A 473 -5.16 16.86 -6.71
CA PRO A 473 -5.28 16.74 -5.27
C PRO A 473 -6.70 17.16 -4.86
N LEU A 474 -7.43 16.25 -4.22
CA LEU A 474 -8.76 16.53 -3.70
C LEU A 474 -8.64 17.27 -2.37
N MET A 475 -8.36 18.57 -2.47
CA MET A 475 -8.29 19.46 -1.32
C MET A 475 -9.71 19.86 -0.88
N SER A 476 -10.14 19.35 0.27
CA SER A 476 -11.31 19.89 0.97
C SER A 476 -11.03 21.32 1.43
N GLN A 477 -12.09 22.14 1.60
CA GLN A 477 -11.96 23.46 2.26
C GLN A 477 -11.43 23.30 3.70
N ASP A 478 -11.65 22.15 4.31
CA ASP A 478 -11.08 21.74 5.60
C ASP A 478 -9.63 21.23 5.53
N MET A 479 -8.91 21.41 4.42
CA MET A 479 -7.44 21.27 4.40
C MET A 479 -6.76 22.42 5.13
N VAL A 480 -6.92 22.42 6.45
CA VAL A 480 -6.15 23.27 7.37
C VAL A 480 -4.78 22.62 7.53
N PHE A 481 -3.89 23.01 6.63
CA PHE A 481 -2.46 22.90 6.83
C PHE A 481 -2.04 23.90 7.90
N SER A 482 -1.08 23.52 8.74
CA SER A 482 -0.57 24.37 9.83
C SER A 482 0.03 25.66 9.31
N GLU A 483 0.83 25.58 8.24
CA GLU A 483 1.50 26.71 7.62
C GLU A 483 1.40 26.64 6.08
N LYS A 484 1.78 27.74 5.39
CA LYS A 484 1.77 27.81 3.91
C LYS A 484 2.68 26.77 3.26
N ASP A 485 3.83 26.52 3.88
CA ASP A 485 4.87 25.63 3.36
C ASP A 485 4.40 24.17 3.38
N ASP A 486 3.55 23.76 4.33
CA ASP A 486 2.89 22.46 4.32
C ASP A 486 2.02 22.27 3.06
N ILE A 487 1.30 23.31 2.60
CA ILE A 487 0.48 23.20 1.37
C ILE A 487 1.37 22.91 0.16
N GLU A 488 2.49 23.63 0.02
CA GLU A 488 3.41 23.49 -1.10
C GLU A 488 4.08 22.09 -1.09
N ASN A 489 4.46 21.60 0.10
CA ASN A 489 4.95 20.23 0.29
C ASN A 489 3.88 19.18 -0.09
N HIS A 490 2.62 19.38 0.30
CA HIS A 490 1.51 18.49 -0.05
C HIS A 490 1.12 18.53 -1.53
N LEU A 491 1.36 19.63 -2.25
CA LEU A 491 1.21 19.67 -3.71
C LEU A 491 2.39 19.01 -4.41
N MET A 492 3.61 19.19 -3.90
CA MET A 492 4.82 18.59 -4.47
C MET A 492 4.87 17.07 -4.27
N ILE A 493 4.42 16.53 -3.13
CA ILE A 493 4.29 15.07 -2.94
C ILE A 493 3.23 14.47 -3.89
N PHE A 494 2.18 15.23 -4.23
CA PHE A 494 1.20 14.80 -5.23
C PHE A 494 1.83 14.71 -6.63
N GLU A 495 2.56 15.73 -7.05
CA GLU A 495 3.31 15.69 -8.32
C GLU A 495 4.36 14.56 -8.34
N LEU A 496 5.07 14.35 -7.22
CA LEU A 496 6.02 13.24 -7.08
C LEU A 496 5.34 11.89 -7.29
N TYR A 497 4.16 11.66 -6.71
CA TYR A 497 3.41 10.43 -6.93
C TYR A 497 2.88 10.30 -8.36
N GLN A 498 2.52 11.39 -9.04
CA GLN A 498 2.18 11.35 -10.47
C GLN A 498 3.37 10.85 -11.30
N LEU A 499 4.55 11.44 -11.12
CA LEU A 499 5.78 11.02 -11.82
C LEU A 499 6.17 9.57 -11.48
N THR A 500 6.04 9.19 -10.21
CA THR A 500 6.37 7.85 -9.71
C THR A 500 5.48 6.78 -10.32
N ILE A 501 4.17 7.01 -10.38
CA ILE A 501 3.23 6.02 -10.95
C ILE A 501 3.33 5.99 -12.48
N GLU A 502 3.56 7.12 -13.16
CA GLU A 502 3.84 7.13 -14.61
C GLU A 502 5.09 6.29 -14.94
N LEU A 503 6.17 6.44 -14.16
CA LEU A 503 7.38 5.63 -14.29
C LEU A 503 7.10 4.15 -13.99
N TYR A 504 6.29 3.85 -12.98
CA TYR A 504 5.94 2.48 -12.62
C TYR A 504 5.09 1.76 -13.68
N ILE A 505 4.09 2.44 -14.27
CA ILE A 505 3.30 1.91 -15.40
C ILE A 505 4.22 1.52 -16.56
N ARG A 506 5.19 2.38 -16.88
CA ARG A 506 6.15 2.15 -17.97
C ARG A 506 7.07 0.96 -17.70
N GLN A 507 7.65 0.90 -16.50
CA GLN A 507 8.55 -0.19 -16.11
C GLN A 507 7.82 -1.53 -15.99
N ALA A 508 6.72 -1.58 -15.22
CA ALA A 508 6.10 -2.83 -14.79
C ALA A 508 5.07 -3.39 -15.79
N VAL A 509 4.23 -2.54 -16.38
CA VAL A 509 3.22 -2.97 -17.36
C VAL A 509 3.81 -3.01 -18.77
N ARG A 510 4.39 -1.89 -19.23
CA ARG A 510 4.90 -1.76 -20.61
C ARG A 510 6.30 -2.34 -20.83
N ARG A 511 6.98 -2.77 -19.76
CA ARG A 511 8.35 -3.32 -19.79
C ARG A 511 9.34 -2.41 -20.52
N TYR A 512 9.27 -1.11 -20.25
CA TYR A 512 10.26 -0.14 -20.69
C TYR A 512 11.49 -0.19 -19.77
N PRO A 513 12.69 -0.50 -20.28
CA PRO A 513 13.86 -0.67 -19.43
C PRO A 513 14.35 0.69 -18.88
N PRO A 514 14.99 0.73 -17.71
CA PRO A 514 15.51 1.96 -17.10
C PRO A 514 16.26 2.89 -18.07
N VAL A 515 17.12 2.33 -18.93
CA VAL A 515 18.03 3.08 -19.81
C VAL A 515 17.34 4.00 -20.84
N ILE A 516 16.04 3.85 -21.12
CA ILE A 516 15.37 4.69 -22.13
C ILE A 516 15.31 6.17 -21.70
N PRO A 517 15.47 7.13 -22.63
CA PRO A 517 15.50 8.57 -22.30
C PRO A 517 14.27 9.05 -21.53
N GLU A 518 13.07 8.55 -21.88
CA GLU A 518 11.81 8.93 -21.25
C GLU A 518 11.75 8.54 -19.77
N ASN A 519 12.31 7.38 -19.40
CA ASN A 519 12.40 6.93 -18.02
C ASN A 519 13.47 7.74 -17.27
N GLN A 520 14.64 8.02 -17.88
CA GLN A 520 15.68 8.84 -17.25
C GLN A 520 15.22 10.29 -17.00
N ILE A 521 14.39 10.86 -17.87
CA ILE A 521 13.76 12.18 -17.64
C ILE A 521 12.81 12.15 -16.43
N LEU A 522 12.03 11.08 -16.25
CA LEU A 522 11.16 10.92 -15.07
C LEU A 522 11.99 10.74 -13.79
N VAL A 523 13.03 9.91 -13.82
CA VAL A 523 13.96 9.72 -12.68
C VAL A 523 14.59 11.04 -12.24
N TYR A 524 15.07 11.87 -13.19
CA TYR A 524 15.62 13.19 -12.88
C TYR A 524 14.60 14.09 -12.15
N LYS A 525 13.36 14.17 -12.66
CA LYS A 525 12.30 14.98 -12.04
C LYS A 525 11.89 14.47 -10.66
N ILE A 526 11.85 13.15 -10.48
CA ILE A 526 11.59 12.53 -9.17
C ILE A 526 12.70 12.91 -8.19
N ILE A 527 13.95 12.73 -8.57
CA ILE A 527 15.13 13.06 -7.74
C ILE A 527 15.14 14.53 -7.33
N GLU A 528 14.81 15.46 -8.23
CA GLU A 528 14.69 16.89 -7.92
C GLU A 528 13.65 17.19 -6.82
N ARG A 529 12.54 16.45 -6.79
CA ARG A 529 11.49 16.58 -5.75
C ARG A 529 11.86 15.85 -4.47
N LEU A 530 12.56 14.73 -4.56
CA LEU A 530 13.14 14.04 -3.40
C LEU A 530 14.14 14.93 -2.67
N ASP A 531 15.01 15.65 -3.39
CA ASP A 531 16.00 16.59 -2.81
C ASP A 531 15.34 17.66 -1.91
N ILE A 532 14.09 18.04 -2.18
CA ILE A 532 13.33 19.02 -1.39
C ILE A 532 12.54 18.33 -0.28
N LEU A 533 11.72 17.33 -0.63
CA LEU A 533 10.74 16.72 0.28
C LEU A 533 11.37 15.91 1.42
N ILE A 534 12.64 15.49 1.30
CA ILE A 534 13.32 14.65 2.30
C ILE A 534 13.41 15.29 3.70
N GLU A 535 13.46 16.62 3.78
CA GLU A 535 13.54 17.39 5.03
C GLU A 535 12.16 17.87 5.55
N THR A 536 11.05 17.45 4.92
CA THR A 536 9.70 18.01 5.16
C THR A 536 8.79 17.11 6.02
N SER A 537 7.64 17.64 6.44
CA SER A 537 6.58 16.92 7.17
C SER A 537 6.06 15.68 6.42
N VAL A 538 6.07 15.69 5.08
CA VAL A 538 5.56 14.58 4.24
C VAL A 538 6.62 13.52 3.87
N LYS A 539 7.84 13.59 4.45
CA LYS A 539 8.95 12.65 4.13
C LYS A 539 8.61 11.17 4.39
N SER A 540 7.63 10.92 5.26
CA SER A 540 7.05 9.61 5.56
C SER A 540 6.28 8.97 4.39
N LEU A 541 6.14 9.64 3.25
CA LEU A 541 5.58 9.11 2.00
C LEU A 541 6.64 8.77 0.93
N LEU A 542 7.93 8.96 1.21
CA LEU A 542 8.96 8.87 0.16
C LEU A 542 9.49 7.45 -0.12
N CYS A 543 9.14 6.45 0.70
CA CYS A 543 9.63 5.08 0.58
C CYS A 543 9.36 4.45 -0.80
N PHE A 544 8.12 4.55 -1.29
CA PHE A 544 7.75 4.03 -2.61
C PHE A 544 8.36 4.84 -3.78
N PRO A 545 8.30 6.19 -3.82
CA PRO A 545 9.03 6.99 -4.81
C PRO A 545 10.53 6.69 -4.89
N ILE A 546 11.22 6.53 -3.75
CA ILE A 546 12.65 6.20 -3.68
C ILE A 546 12.93 4.82 -4.30
N LEU A 547 12.08 3.82 -4.01
CA LEU A 547 12.19 2.51 -4.66
C LEU A 547 12.10 2.65 -6.19
N ILE A 548 11.00 3.22 -6.70
CA ILE A 548 10.76 3.25 -8.15
C ILE A 548 11.82 4.08 -8.89
N ALA A 549 12.26 5.20 -8.32
CA ALA A 549 13.37 5.97 -8.89
C ALA A 549 14.69 5.20 -8.85
N GLY A 550 14.98 4.48 -7.75
CA GLY A 550 16.16 3.64 -7.61
C GLY A 550 16.21 2.49 -8.60
N LEU A 551 15.09 1.80 -8.83
CA LEU A 551 14.96 0.72 -9.84
C LEU A 551 15.27 1.21 -11.26
N ASN A 552 14.98 2.48 -11.53
CA ASN A 552 15.19 3.11 -12.84
C ASN A 552 16.47 3.98 -12.90
N SER A 553 17.24 4.06 -11.82
CA SER A 553 18.50 4.84 -11.79
C SER A 553 19.61 4.07 -12.48
N VAL A 554 20.09 4.57 -13.63
CA VAL A 554 21.15 3.91 -14.41
C VAL A 554 22.52 4.52 -14.10
N SER A 555 22.63 5.84 -14.14
CA SER A 555 23.92 6.51 -13.95
C SER A 555 24.40 6.36 -12.50
N LYS A 556 25.74 6.35 -12.32
CA LYS A 556 26.35 6.31 -10.98
C LYS A 556 25.87 7.48 -10.10
N ARG A 557 25.71 8.68 -10.69
CA ARG A 557 25.22 9.88 -10.00
C ARG A 557 23.82 9.70 -9.43
N ASP A 558 22.92 9.07 -10.19
CA ASP A 558 21.52 8.91 -9.76
C ASP A 558 21.42 7.82 -8.67
N LYS A 559 22.18 6.74 -8.82
CA LYS A 559 22.35 5.69 -7.78
C LYS A 559 22.92 6.28 -6.48
N GLU A 560 23.93 7.14 -6.56
CA GLU A 560 24.51 7.85 -5.40
C GLU A 560 23.52 8.80 -4.74
N LYS A 561 22.72 9.55 -5.53
CA LYS A 561 21.65 10.41 -4.99
C LYS A 561 20.58 9.60 -4.25
N ILE A 562 20.06 8.54 -4.87
CA ILE A 562 19.07 7.66 -4.24
C ILE A 562 19.63 7.02 -2.95
N GLY A 563 20.92 6.63 -2.96
CA GLY A 563 21.63 6.20 -1.76
C GLY A 563 21.58 7.26 -0.65
N TYR A 564 21.93 8.51 -0.97
CA TYR A 564 21.87 9.65 -0.04
C TYR A 564 20.45 9.94 0.49
N HIS A 565 19.40 9.86 -0.33
CA HIS A 565 18.02 10.00 0.16
C HIS A 565 17.67 8.91 1.17
N ILE A 566 18.13 7.67 0.94
CA ILE A 566 17.95 6.57 1.90
C ILE A 566 18.74 6.83 3.19
N ASP A 567 20.00 7.25 3.13
CA ASP A 567 20.78 7.59 4.34
C ASP A 567 20.10 8.72 5.13
N LYS A 568 19.57 9.72 4.44
CA LYS A 568 18.81 10.83 5.06
C LYS A 568 17.56 10.35 5.78
N LEU A 569 16.74 9.48 5.17
CA LEU A 569 15.61 8.88 5.87
C LEU A 569 16.08 8.04 7.05
N VAL A 570 17.04 7.14 6.88
CA VAL A 570 17.60 6.31 7.95
C VAL A 570 18.07 7.15 9.16
N MET A 571 18.63 8.34 8.93
CA MET A 571 19.09 9.23 10.01
C MET A 571 17.97 10.07 10.67
N GLN A 572 16.80 10.22 10.04
CA GLN A 572 15.76 11.17 10.46
C GLN A 572 14.34 10.57 10.58
N TYR A 573 14.18 9.29 10.27
CA TYR A 573 12.90 8.61 10.12
C TYR A 573 13.00 7.22 10.74
N GLU A 574 11.99 6.88 11.54
CA GLU A 574 12.11 5.85 12.60
C GLU A 574 11.56 4.48 12.17
N PHE A 575 11.33 4.30 10.87
CA PHE A 575 10.72 3.12 10.27
C PHE A 575 11.75 2.35 9.44
N ASN A 576 11.85 1.05 9.67
CA ASN A 576 12.95 0.24 9.15
C ASN A 576 12.71 -0.33 7.73
N ASN A 577 11.50 -0.13 7.17
CA ASN A 577 11.16 -0.51 5.80
C ASN A 577 12.17 0.04 4.77
N ILE A 578 12.71 1.24 4.98
CA ILE A 578 13.67 1.89 4.08
C ILE A 578 15.02 1.15 3.98
N PHE A 579 15.44 0.42 5.03
CA PHE A 579 16.63 -0.45 4.94
C PHE A 579 16.40 -1.63 3.98
N LYS A 580 15.18 -2.17 3.93
CA LYS A 580 14.82 -3.23 2.99
C LYS A 580 14.84 -2.70 1.54
N VAL A 581 14.41 -1.45 1.32
CA VAL A 581 14.55 -0.76 0.02
C VAL A 581 16.01 -0.69 -0.42
N ARG A 582 16.95 -0.30 0.47
CA ARG A 582 18.39 -0.30 0.16
C ARG A 582 18.87 -1.66 -0.35
N MET A 583 18.57 -2.73 0.38
CA MET A 583 19.00 -4.09 0.02
C MET A 583 18.45 -4.54 -1.34
N ILE A 584 17.20 -4.18 -1.67
CA ILE A 584 16.60 -4.47 -2.98
C ILE A 584 17.31 -3.68 -4.09
N LEU A 585 17.55 -2.38 -3.88
CA LEU A 585 18.18 -1.52 -4.88
C LEU A 585 19.64 -1.92 -5.14
N GLU A 586 20.41 -2.23 -4.09
CA GLU A 586 21.78 -2.74 -4.23
C GLU A 586 21.84 -4.04 -5.06
N GLU A 587 20.88 -4.96 -4.87
CA GLU A 587 20.83 -6.19 -5.66
C GLU A 587 20.40 -5.93 -7.11
N VAL A 588 19.39 -5.08 -7.33
CA VAL A 588 18.98 -4.66 -8.68
C VAL A 588 20.12 -3.97 -9.42
N TRP A 589 20.91 -3.13 -8.76
CA TRP A 589 22.05 -2.44 -9.39
C TRP A 589 23.23 -3.36 -9.72
N LYS A 590 23.38 -4.52 -9.06
CA LYS A 590 24.31 -5.59 -9.46
C LYS A 590 23.79 -6.34 -10.69
N LEU A 591 22.51 -6.74 -10.67
CA LEU A 591 21.89 -7.57 -11.71
C LEU A 591 21.59 -6.80 -13.01
N ASN A 592 21.39 -5.48 -12.92
CA ASN A 592 20.98 -4.61 -14.03
C ASN A 592 21.87 -3.36 -14.07
N PHE A 593 23.19 -3.55 -14.22
CA PHE A 593 24.17 -2.49 -14.06
C PHE A 593 24.00 -1.35 -15.08
N ASP A 594 23.62 -1.68 -16.32
CA ASP A 594 23.43 -0.77 -17.47
C ASP A 594 21.98 -0.30 -17.65
N GLY A 595 21.03 -0.83 -16.87
CA GLY A 595 19.62 -0.48 -16.98
C GLY A 595 18.92 -1.05 -18.22
N SER A 596 19.48 -2.07 -18.88
CA SER A 596 18.88 -2.71 -20.05
C SER A 596 17.72 -3.65 -19.73
N LEU A 597 17.59 -4.10 -18.47
CA LEU A 597 16.58 -5.08 -18.04
C LEU A 597 15.41 -4.46 -17.27
N CYS A 598 14.20 -4.99 -17.49
CA CYS A 598 12.99 -4.62 -16.77
C CYS A 598 12.82 -5.46 -15.50
N MET A 599 13.59 -5.12 -14.46
CA MET A 599 13.56 -5.83 -13.17
C MET A 599 12.28 -5.55 -12.39
N ASN A 600 11.61 -6.61 -11.92
CA ASN A 600 10.46 -6.52 -11.01
C ASN A 600 10.92 -6.59 -9.56
N TRP A 601 10.74 -5.53 -8.78
CA TRP A 601 11.19 -5.47 -7.38
C TRP A 601 10.57 -6.55 -6.48
N PHE A 602 9.31 -6.93 -6.72
CA PHE A 602 8.65 -8.00 -5.97
C PHE A 602 9.19 -9.41 -6.29
N GLN A 603 9.80 -9.62 -7.46
CA GLN A 603 10.54 -10.86 -7.74
C GLN A 603 11.86 -10.90 -6.93
N VAL A 604 12.50 -9.74 -6.73
CA VAL A 604 13.69 -9.61 -5.88
C VAL A 604 13.35 -9.81 -4.40
N THR A 605 12.24 -9.26 -3.90
CA THR A 605 11.79 -9.57 -2.52
C THR A 605 11.49 -11.05 -2.38
N LYS A 606 10.83 -11.67 -3.37
CA LYS A 606 10.53 -13.10 -3.37
C LYS A 606 11.79 -13.97 -3.37
N SER A 607 12.87 -13.58 -4.06
CA SER A 607 14.16 -14.32 -3.99
C SER A 607 14.83 -14.23 -2.61
N PHE A 608 14.53 -13.20 -1.82
CA PHE A 608 14.94 -13.12 -0.41
C PHE A 608 13.98 -13.86 0.55
N GLY A 609 12.91 -14.46 0.04
CA GLY A 609 11.82 -15.02 0.86
C GLY A 609 10.93 -13.96 1.50
N TRP A 610 11.00 -12.70 1.05
CA TRP A 610 10.33 -11.56 1.66
C TRP A 610 9.00 -11.21 1.00
N ARG A 611 8.04 -10.89 1.87
CA ARG A 611 6.82 -10.14 1.57
C ARG A 611 7.03 -8.73 2.12
N LEU A 612 7.59 -7.81 1.35
CA LEU A 612 7.75 -6.42 1.81
C LEU A 612 6.47 -5.60 1.63
N ASN A 613 6.26 -4.61 2.50
CA ASN A 613 5.26 -3.56 2.33
C ASN A 613 5.96 -2.19 2.27
N MET A 614 5.52 -1.31 1.36
CA MET A 614 6.07 0.04 1.22
C MET A 614 5.26 1.13 1.95
N GLY A 615 4.21 0.73 2.68
CA GLY A 615 3.60 1.56 3.72
C GLY A 615 4.53 1.77 4.92
N ARG A 616 4.02 2.42 5.97
CA ARG A 616 4.72 2.75 7.21
C ARG A 616 3.98 2.18 8.42
#